data_AF-X0VYJ7-F1
#
_entry.id   AF-X0VYJ7-F1
#
_cell.length_a   1.000
_cell.length_b   1.000
_cell.length_c   1.000
_cell.angle_alpha   90.00
_cell.angle_beta   90.00
_cell.angle_gamma   90.00
#
_symmetry.space_group_name_H-M   'P 1'
#
loop_
_entity.id
_entity.type
_entity.pdbx_description
1 polymer ?
#
loop_
_entity_poly.entity_id
_entity_poly.type
_entity_poly.pdbx_seq_one_letter_code
_entity_poly.pdbx_strand_id
1 'polypeptide(L)'
;ANTKPVWTTATGSGAPVRATSPTFVTPDLGTPASGVLTSTTGLPLTTGVTGTLAVANGGTGATTAVNAFTALKQDATESTTGVVELATNAEAAAFTDKTRAVTPESLGYALAGVLAYGVDWDEDESSPTLTRTGALAVMAAAASPGDACLPIQAAMRRCILSDAGVVQYYLCATDSTDKEDCSTGSNLDGTDGQVMVEIPKFAYKYSYVAATNVHSWSISSVLFPGYEWHPAFYKDGAWVDHRYIGAYEGIGYDNSTTAYFDG
;
A
#
# COMPACT_ATOMS: atom_id res chain seq x y z
N ALA A 1 86.37 10.32 26.20
CA ALA A 1 85.51 9.56 25.28
C ALA A 1 84.38 8.94 26.11
N ASN A 2 83.12 9.31 25.87
CA ASN A 2 82.01 8.65 26.55
C ASN A 2 82.01 7.18 26.13
N THR A 3 82.41 6.31 27.06
CA THR A 3 82.33 4.85 26.89
C THR A 3 80.89 4.50 26.57
N LYS A 4 80.68 3.95 25.38
CA LYS A 4 79.35 3.47 24.96
C LYS A 4 78.82 2.51 26.04
N PRO A 5 77.51 2.52 26.34
CA PRO A 5 76.93 1.60 27.31
C PRO A 5 77.27 0.15 26.94
N VAL A 6 77.72 -0.62 27.93
CA VAL A 6 78.00 -2.06 27.78
C VAL A 6 76.71 -2.81 28.09
N TRP A 7 76.07 -3.36 27.06
CA TRP A 7 74.92 -4.24 27.22
C TRP A 7 75.41 -5.60 27.71
N THR A 8 75.20 -5.91 28.99
CA THR A 8 75.67 -7.15 29.62
C THR A 8 74.72 -8.34 29.41
N THR A 9 73.47 -8.05 29.02
CA THR A 9 72.45 -9.04 28.63
C THR A 9 71.59 -8.45 27.52
N ALA A 10 71.39 -9.19 26.42
CA ALA A 10 70.50 -8.78 25.33
C ALA A 10 69.46 -9.88 25.06
N THR A 11 68.20 -9.49 24.92
CA THR A 11 67.14 -10.33 24.35
C THR A 11 67.10 -10.09 22.85
N GLY A 12 67.91 -10.82 22.07
CA GLY A 12 67.96 -10.71 20.61
C GLY A 12 69.35 -10.93 20.01
N SER A 13 69.43 -10.86 18.67
CA SER A 13 70.69 -10.88 17.90
C SER A 13 70.77 -9.66 16.97
N GLY A 14 71.96 -9.29 16.50
CA GLY A 14 72.18 -8.16 15.58
C GLY A 14 72.81 -6.92 16.23
N ALA A 15 73.08 -5.91 15.41
CA ALA A 15 73.69 -4.65 15.86
C ALA A 15 72.66 -3.68 16.47
N PRO A 16 73.01 -2.91 17.52
CA PRO A 16 72.14 -1.87 18.06
C PRO A 16 71.76 -0.83 16.99
N VAL A 17 70.48 -0.51 16.89
CA VAL A 17 69.94 0.42 15.90
C VAL A 17 70.27 1.85 16.32
N ARG A 18 71.32 2.42 15.73
CA ARG A 18 71.84 3.77 16.06
C ARG A 18 71.85 4.75 14.87
N ALA A 19 71.31 4.34 13.72
CA ALA A 19 71.25 5.16 12.52
C ALA A 19 70.07 6.15 12.59
N THR A 20 70.21 7.32 11.97
CA THR A 20 69.06 8.20 11.66
C THR A 20 68.22 7.53 10.57
N SER A 21 66.91 7.39 10.79
CA SER A 21 65.98 6.68 9.88
C SER A 21 66.37 5.24 9.55
N PRO A 22 66.51 4.36 10.57
CA PRO A 22 66.85 2.96 10.34
C PRO A 22 65.69 2.23 9.65
N THR A 23 66.00 1.32 8.72
CA THR A 23 65.03 0.39 8.13
C THR A 23 65.09 -0.95 8.85
N PHE A 24 63.92 -1.51 9.18
CA PHE A 24 63.77 -2.85 9.74
C PHE A 24 63.10 -3.73 8.71
N VAL A 25 63.83 -4.71 8.17
CA VAL A 25 63.31 -5.66 7.18
C VAL A 25 63.15 -7.06 7.79
N THR A 26 64.02 -7.43 8.74
CA THR A 26 63.95 -8.61 9.62
C THR A 26 64.91 -8.40 10.80
N PRO A 27 64.57 -8.77 12.05
CA PRO A 27 63.32 -9.40 12.49
C PRO A 27 62.13 -8.44 12.47
N ASP A 28 60.93 -8.96 12.26
CA ASP A 28 59.68 -8.23 12.49
C ASP A 28 59.68 -7.66 13.91
N LEU A 29 59.18 -6.44 14.08
CA LEU A 29 59.10 -5.79 15.40
C LEU A 29 58.17 -6.52 16.39
N GLY A 30 57.46 -7.56 15.95
CA GLY A 30 56.38 -8.20 16.70
C GLY A 30 55.16 -7.28 16.84
N THR A 31 54.33 -7.53 17.85
CA THR A 31 53.23 -6.63 18.23
C THR A 31 53.72 -5.66 19.30
N PRO A 32 54.05 -4.40 18.96
CA PRO A 32 54.47 -3.43 19.96
C PRO A 32 53.34 -3.15 20.96
N ALA A 33 53.68 -3.03 22.25
CA ALA A 33 52.70 -2.71 23.29
C ALA A 33 52.18 -1.25 23.20
N SER A 34 52.98 -0.35 22.61
CA SER A 34 52.62 1.04 22.32
C SER A 34 53.57 1.67 21.29
N GLY A 35 53.11 2.72 20.61
CA GLY A 35 53.92 3.49 19.65
C GLY A 35 53.09 4.50 18.87
N VAL A 36 53.73 5.56 18.38
CA VAL A 36 53.13 6.52 17.45
C VAL A 36 53.74 6.28 16.07
N LEU A 37 52.93 5.76 15.12
CA LEU A 37 53.39 5.26 13.82
C LEU A 37 53.19 6.28 12.68
N THR A 38 53.64 7.53 12.84
CA THR A 38 53.36 8.62 11.89
C THR A 38 54.00 8.45 10.49
N SER A 39 54.99 7.57 10.34
CA SER A 39 55.73 7.39 9.07
C SER A 39 55.58 5.98 8.46
N THR A 40 54.68 5.15 8.96
CA THR A 40 54.41 3.82 8.39
C THR A 40 53.40 3.92 7.25
N THR A 41 53.74 3.42 6.06
CA THR A 41 52.88 3.49 4.85
C THR A 41 52.32 2.14 4.41
N GLY A 42 52.76 1.03 5.01
CA GLY A 42 52.42 -0.35 4.59
C GLY A 42 51.38 -1.06 5.46
N LEU A 43 50.51 -0.33 6.19
CA LEU A 43 49.53 -0.95 7.08
C LEU A 43 48.45 -1.69 6.28
N PRO A 44 48.31 -3.04 6.40
CA PRO A 44 47.24 -3.75 5.72
C PRO A 44 45.91 -3.45 6.43
N LEU A 45 44.97 -2.76 5.77
CA LEU A 45 43.70 -2.36 6.38
C LEU A 45 42.81 -3.55 6.80
N THR A 46 42.99 -4.73 6.18
CA THR A 46 42.19 -5.93 6.47
C THR A 46 42.74 -6.81 7.60
N THR A 47 44.01 -6.65 7.98
CA THR A 47 44.66 -7.50 9.00
C THR A 47 45.51 -6.73 10.02
N GLY A 48 45.86 -5.46 9.76
CA GLY A 48 46.75 -4.64 10.59
C GLY A 48 46.03 -3.71 11.57
N VAL A 49 44.70 -3.62 11.53
CA VAL A 49 43.89 -2.82 12.46
C VAL A 49 42.94 -3.74 13.22
N THR A 50 43.02 -3.71 14.55
CA THR A 50 42.07 -4.40 15.44
C THR A 50 41.28 -3.38 16.25
N GLY A 51 39.98 -3.64 16.48
CA GLY A 51 39.10 -2.75 17.24
C GLY A 51 38.25 -1.83 16.37
N THR A 52 37.77 -0.73 16.95
CA THR A 52 36.85 0.21 16.29
C THR A 52 37.58 1.46 15.81
N LEU A 53 37.53 1.74 14.51
CA LEU A 53 38.09 2.96 13.94
C LEU A 53 37.05 4.10 13.95
N ALA A 54 37.43 5.26 14.46
CA ALA A 54 36.55 6.43 14.51
C ALA A 54 36.25 7.00 13.11
N VAL A 55 35.12 7.70 12.98
CA VAL A 55 34.66 8.30 11.71
C VAL A 55 35.67 9.30 11.14
N ALA A 56 36.31 10.12 11.99
CA ALA A 56 37.36 11.06 11.57
C ALA A 56 38.55 10.39 10.87
N ASN A 57 38.74 9.08 11.09
CA ASN A 57 39.80 8.28 10.49
C ASN A 57 39.28 7.34 9.37
N GLY A 58 38.08 7.59 8.84
CA GLY A 58 37.47 6.80 7.76
C GLY A 58 36.79 5.50 8.22
N GLY A 59 36.66 5.26 9.53
CA GLY A 59 35.88 4.16 10.09
C GLY A 59 34.40 4.51 10.28
N THR A 60 33.68 3.63 10.96
CA THR A 60 32.26 3.83 11.30
C THR A 60 32.06 4.24 12.77
N GLY A 61 33.10 4.14 13.61
CA GLY A 61 32.97 4.31 15.05
C GLY A 61 32.13 3.23 15.75
N ALA A 62 31.77 2.15 15.05
CA ALA A 62 30.83 1.14 15.54
C ALA A 62 31.34 -0.30 15.33
N THR A 63 30.88 -1.22 16.19
CA THR A 63 31.18 -2.67 16.12
C THR A 63 30.07 -3.49 15.47
N THR A 64 28.93 -2.87 15.13
CA THR A 64 27.79 -3.52 14.48
C THR A 64 27.36 -2.75 13.25
N ALA A 65 26.80 -3.44 12.25
CA ALA A 65 26.31 -2.81 11.02
C ALA A 65 25.21 -1.78 11.27
N VAL A 66 24.30 -2.05 12.23
CA VAL A 66 23.21 -1.12 12.58
C VAL A 66 23.75 0.19 13.15
N ASN A 67 24.68 0.12 14.11
CA ASN A 67 25.29 1.32 14.68
C ASN A 67 26.17 2.05 13.67
N ALA A 68 26.87 1.31 12.79
CA ALA A 68 27.65 1.90 11.71
C ALA A 68 26.76 2.68 10.72
N PHE A 69 25.62 2.10 10.35
CA PHE A 69 24.64 2.77 9.51
C PHE A 69 24.07 4.01 10.20
N THR A 70 23.67 3.92 11.48
CA THR A 70 23.19 5.09 12.24
C THR A 70 24.24 6.20 12.34
N ALA A 71 25.53 5.85 12.50
CA ALA A 71 26.61 6.83 12.58
C ALA A 71 26.89 7.54 11.24
N LEU A 72 26.60 6.89 10.12
CA LEU A 72 26.95 7.38 8.78
C LEU A 72 25.75 7.82 7.94
N LYS A 73 24.52 7.44 8.31
CA LYS A 73 23.32 7.79 7.55
C LYS A 73 23.07 9.29 7.62
N GLN A 74 22.71 9.85 6.49
CA GLN A 74 22.09 11.16 6.40
C GLN A 74 20.58 10.93 6.25
N ASP A 75 19.77 11.57 7.09
CA ASP A 75 18.33 11.55 6.90
C ASP A 75 17.97 12.40 5.67
N ALA A 76 17.07 11.89 4.83
CA ALA A 76 16.60 12.64 3.67
C ALA A 76 15.74 13.82 4.11
N THR A 77 15.84 14.93 3.38
CA THR A 77 14.96 16.08 3.53
C THR A 77 14.60 16.62 2.15
N GLU A 78 13.71 17.60 2.07
CA GLU A 78 13.38 18.29 0.81
C GLU A 78 14.62 18.97 0.16
N SER A 79 15.70 19.22 0.90
CA SER A 79 16.92 19.87 0.40
C SER A 79 18.17 18.99 0.43
N THR A 80 18.11 17.80 1.02
CA THR A 80 19.26 16.90 1.15
C THR A 80 18.89 15.47 0.81
N THR A 81 19.70 14.82 -0.03
CA THR A 81 19.60 13.38 -0.25
C THR A 81 19.90 12.62 1.04
N GLY A 82 19.25 11.49 1.26
CA GLY A 82 19.47 10.67 2.43
C GLY A 82 18.61 9.42 2.42
N VAL A 83 18.50 8.79 3.58
CA VAL A 83 17.65 7.61 3.79
C VAL A 83 16.30 8.03 4.37
N VAL A 84 15.26 7.29 4.01
CA VAL A 84 13.89 7.46 4.50
C VAL A 84 13.38 6.14 5.03
N GLU A 85 12.50 6.21 6.03
CA GLU A 85 11.69 5.07 6.43
C GLU A 85 10.44 5.00 5.55
N LEU A 86 9.83 3.81 5.45
CA LEU A 86 8.56 3.65 4.75
C LEU A 86 7.42 4.06 5.67
N ALA A 87 6.49 4.85 5.14
CA ALA A 87 5.28 5.24 5.85
C ALA A 87 4.37 4.02 6.06
N THR A 88 3.74 3.94 7.22
CA THR A 88 2.65 2.98 7.44
C THR A 88 1.39 3.41 6.68
N ASN A 89 0.43 2.51 6.51
CA ASN A 89 -0.84 2.84 5.84
C ASN A 89 -1.60 3.97 6.54
N ALA A 90 -1.56 4.02 7.88
CA ALA A 90 -2.21 5.07 8.66
C ALA A 90 -1.53 6.43 8.45
N GLU A 91 -0.20 6.45 8.37
CA GLU A 91 0.58 7.67 8.11
C GLU A 91 0.37 8.18 6.68
N ALA A 92 0.33 7.28 5.70
CA ALA A 92 0.00 7.63 4.33
C ALA A 92 -1.41 8.23 4.21
N ALA A 93 -2.40 7.66 4.92
CA ALA A 93 -3.78 8.15 4.93
C ALA A 93 -3.96 9.46 5.73
N ALA A 94 -3.01 9.81 6.60
CA ALA A 94 -3.05 11.06 7.36
C ALA A 94 -2.57 12.28 6.54
N PHE A 95 -1.78 12.07 5.48
CA PHE A 95 -1.27 13.13 4.58
C PHE A 95 -0.46 14.24 5.28
N THR A 96 0.18 13.95 6.41
CA THR A 96 0.93 14.95 7.20
C THR A 96 2.44 14.70 7.29
N ASP A 97 2.88 13.47 7.03
CA ASP A 97 4.28 13.08 7.14
C ASP A 97 5.13 13.66 5.99
N LYS A 98 6.29 14.23 6.34
CA LYS A 98 7.27 14.82 5.39
C LYS A 98 8.61 14.09 5.34
N THR A 99 8.82 13.09 6.19
CA THR A 99 10.11 12.42 6.40
C THR A 99 10.11 10.97 5.93
N ARG A 100 8.93 10.36 5.73
CA ARG A 100 8.77 8.98 5.27
C ARG A 100 8.32 8.90 3.82
N ALA A 101 8.73 7.84 3.12
CA ALA A 101 8.30 7.56 1.76
C ALA A 101 7.05 6.69 1.72
N VAL A 102 6.13 7.01 0.81
CA VAL A 102 4.94 6.18 0.52
C VAL A 102 5.31 5.00 -0.40
N THR A 103 4.72 3.83 -0.15
CA THR A 103 4.78 2.70 -1.08
C THR A 103 3.55 2.72 -2.01
N PRO A 104 3.57 2.01 -3.15
CA PRO A 104 2.37 1.86 -3.97
C PRO A 104 1.18 1.28 -3.19
N GLU A 105 1.43 0.38 -2.25
CA GLU A 105 0.40 -0.19 -1.39
C GLU A 105 -0.16 0.85 -0.41
N SER A 106 0.70 1.61 0.30
CA SER A 106 0.23 2.61 1.26
C SER A 106 -0.49 3.77 0.59
N LEU A 107 -0.09 4.11 -0.64
CA LEU A 107 -0.85 5.03 -1.51
C LEU A 107 -2.23 4.47 -1.85
N GLY A 108 -2.32 3.17 -2.19
CA GLY A 108 -3.59 2.49 -2.45
C GLY A 108 -4.53 2.52 -1.22
N TYR A 109 -4.00 2.32 -0.02
CA TYR A 109 -4.76 2.47 1.23
C TYR A 109 -5.27 3.89 1.44
N ALA A 110 -4.41 4.89 1.26
CA ALA A 110 -4.80 6.31 1.39
C ALA A 110 -5.88 6.68 0.36
N LEU A 111 -5.76 6.19 -0.88
CA LEU A 111 -6.71 6.45 -1.94
C LEU A 111 -8.06 5.76 -1.72
N ALA A 112 -8.07 4.56 -1.15
CA ALA A 112 -9.31 3.87 -0.77
C ALA A 112 -10.14 4.71 0.22
N GLY A 113 -9.49 5.41 1.15
CA GLY A 113 -10.19 6.31 2.09
C GLY A 113 -10.87 7.52 1.44
N VAL A 114 -10.53 7.84 0.20
CA VAL A 114 -11.06 9.01 -0.53
C VAL A 114 -11.99 8.60 -1.68
N LEU A 115 -11.69 7.51 -2.39
CA LEU A 115 -12.41 7.08 -3.59
C LEU A 115 -13.39 5.93 -3.36
N ALA A 116 -13.15 5.08 -2.36
CA ALA A 116 -14.16 4.09 -1.98
C ALA A 116 -15.24 4.78 -1.16
N TYR A 117 -16.41 4.15 -1.08
CA TYR A 117 -17.52 4.67 -0.32
C TYR A 117 -18.34 3.55 0.29
N GLY A 118 -18.91 3.84 1.44
CA GLY A 118 -19.51 2.81 2.25
C GLY A 118 -20.30 3.34 3.42
N VAL A 119 -20.65 2.42 4.30
CA VAL A 119 -21.36 2.66 5.53
C VAL A 119 -20.81 1.79 6.65
N ASP A 120 -20.84 2.33 7.85
CA ASP A 120 -20.63 1.61 9.10
C ASP A 120 -21.96 1.53 9.87
N TRP A 121 -22.19 0.42 10.57
CA TRP A 121 -23.33 0.28 11.48
C TRP A 121 -22.94 -0.54 12.71
N ASP A 122 -23.49 -0.12 13.85
CA ASP A 122 -23.32 -0.80 15.14
C ASP A 122 -24.44 -1.84 15.29
N GLU A 123 -24.10 -3.11 15.49
CA GLU A 123 -25.10 -4.18 15.66
C GLU A 123 -25.80 -4.15 17.03
N ASP A 124 -25.22 -3.47 18.03
CA ASP A 124 -25.86 -3.33 19.35
C ASP A 124 -27.03 -2.34 19.32
N GLU A 125 -27.06 -1.46 18.32
CA GLU A 125 -28.17 -0.54 18.12
C GLU A 125 -29.32 -1.22 17.38
N SER A 126 -30.48 -1.30 18.04
CA SER A 126 -31.70 -1.91 17.49
C SER A 126 -32.29 -1.18 16.28
N SER A 127 -31.89 0.08 16.04
CA SER A 127 -32.23 0.87 14.87
C SER A 127 -30.99 1.61 14.37
N PRO A 128 -30.00 0.88 13.83
CA PRO A 128 -28.67 1.42 13.65
C PRO A 128 -28.69 2.48 12.55
N THR A 129 -28.19 3.67 12.88
CA THR A 129 -27.99 4.73 11.89
C THR A 129 -26.73 4.41 11.10
N LEU A 130 -26.87 4.29 9.77
CA LEU A 130 -25.73 4.07 8.88
C LEU A 130 -24.83 5.32 8.88
N THR A 131 -23.59 5.15 9.33
CA THR A 131 -22.58 6.20 9.26
C THR A 131 -21.86 6.10 7.93
N ARG A 132 -21.97 7.11 7.08
CA ARG A 132 -21.31 7.13 5.76
C ARG A 132 -19.80 7.22 5.91
N THR A 133 -19.06 6.51 5.06
CA THR A 133 -17.60 6.45 5.06
C THR A 133 -17.01 6.75 3.68
N GLY A 134 -15.70 6.97 3.63
CA GLY A 134 -14.96 7.25 2.40
C GLY A 134 -15.44 8.53 1.71
N ALA A 135 -15.67 8.49 0.40
CA ALA A 135 -16.16 9.62 -0.39
C ALA A 135 -17.50 10.19 0.12
N LEU A 136 -18.28 9.39 0.85
CA LEU A 136 -19.57 9.80 1.40
C LEU A 136 -19.49 10.39 2.82
N ALA A 137 -18.33 10.36 3.49
CA ALA A 137 -18.22 10.73 4.91
C ALA A 137 -18.63 12.17 5.22
N VAL A 138 -18.49 13.09 4.25
CA VAL A 138 -18.88 14.50 4.38
C VAL A 138 -20.35 14.77 4.04
N MET A 139 -21.09 13.76 3.57
CA MET A 139 -22.46 13.91 3.10
C MET A 139 -23.44 13.47 4.18
N ALA A 140 -24.40 14.34 4.53
CA ALA A 140 -25.45 14.01 5.49
C ALA A 140 -26.24 12.77 5.03
N ALA A 141 -26.52 11.82 5.94
CA ALA A 141 -27.19 10.57 5.62
C ALA A 141 -28.56 10.76 4.91
N ALA A 142 -29.28 11.84 5.25
CA ALA A 142 -30.56 12.19 4.66
C ALA A 142 -30.47 12.87 3.28
N ALA A 143 -29.27 13.27 2.84
CA ALA A 143 -29.06 13.89 1.53
C ALA A 143 -28.76 12.82 0.47
N SER A 144 -29.30 13.01 -0.74
CA SER A 144 -28.87 12.26 -1.91
C SER A 144 -27.43 12.68 -2.27
N PRO A 145 -26.46 11.75 -2.29
CA PRO A 145 -25.06 12.10 -2.59
C PRO A 145 -24.81 12.54 -4.04
N GLY A 146 -25.73 12.20 -4.95
CA GLY A 146 -25.57 12.41 -6.39
C GLY A 146 -24.52 11.52 -7.03
N ASP A 147 -24.50 11.52 -8.36
CA ASP A 147 -23.72 10.60 -9.19
C ASP A 147 -22.20 10.71 -8.99
N ALA A 148 -21.71 11.93 -8.74
CA ALA A 148 -20.29 12.18 -8.51
C ALA A 148 -19.74 11.44 -7.28
N CYS A 149 -20.58 11.19 -6.28
CA CYS A 149 -20.20 10.48 -5.06
C CYS A 149 -20.56 8.98 -5.11
N LEU A 150 -21.29 8.55 -6.13
CA LEU A 150 -21.80 7.18 -6.29
C LEU A 150 -21.45 6.63 -7.68
N PRO A 151 -20.14 6.56 -8.04
CA PRO A 151 -19.73 6.25 -9.41
C PRO A 151 -20.20 4.89 -9.91
N ILE A 152 -20.37 3.89 -9.04
CA ILE A 152 -20.89 2.56 -9.45
C ILE A 152 -22.37 2.67 -9.80
N GLN A 153 -23.17 3.34 -8.97
CA GLN A 153 -24.60 3.54 -9.20
C GLN A 153 -24.86 4.45 -10.40
N ALA A 154 -24.07 5.49 -10.57
CA ALA A 154 -24.13 6.39 -11.72
C ALA A 154 -23.85 5.66 -13.05
N ALA A 155 -23.07 4.59 -13.01
CA ALA A 155 -22.76 3.76 -14.18
C ALA A 155 -23.74 2.60 -14.38
N MET A 156 -24.73 2.40 -13.50
CA MET A 156 -25.79 1.42 -13.73
C MET A 156 -26.72 1.89 -14.85
N ARG A 157 -27.09 0.98 -15.75
CA ARG A 157 -27.92 1.31 -16.92
C ARG A 157 -29.05 0.30 -17.10
N ARG A 158 -30.25 0.77 -17.42
CA ARG A 158 -31.37 -0.11 -17.79
C ARG A 158 -31.23 -0.51 -19.26
N CYS A 159 -31.52 -1.77 -19.58
CA CYS A 159 -31.36 -2.31 -20.92
C CYS A 159 -32.36 -3.42 -21.21
N ILE A 160 -32.52 -3.71 -22.51
CA ILE A 160 -33.19 -4.92 -22.99
C ILE A 160 -32.12 -5.95 -23.33
N LEU A 161 -32.21 -7.11 -22.71
CA LEU A 161 -31.27 -8.21 -22.84
C LEU A 161 -31.94 -9.40 -23.54
N SER A 162 -31.32 -9.94 -24.58
CA SER A 162 -31.82 -11.16 -25.22
C SER A 162 -31.53 -12.40 -24.37
N ASP A 163 -32.22 -13.51 -24.67
CA ASP A 163 -31.98 -14.81 -24.01
C ASP A 163 -30.56 -15.35 -24.25
N ALA A 164 -29.87 -14.85 -25.29
CA ALA A 164 -28.48 -15.14 -25.56
C ALA A 164 -27.50 -14.33 -24.69
N GLY A 165 -28.00 -13.44 -23.82
CA GLY A 165 -27.20 -12.57 -22.96
C GLY A 165 -26.58 -11.37 -23.67
N VAL A 166 -27.21 -10.90 -24.77
CA VAL A 166 -26.73 -9.75 -25.55
C VAL A 166 -27.65 -8.56 -25.36
N VAL A 167 -27.08 -7.41 -24.97
CA VAL A 167 -27.83 -6.15 -24.87
C VAL A 167 -28.31 -5.73 -26.26
N GLN A 168 -29.62 -5.60 -26.42
CA GLN A 168 -30.26 -5.12 -27.65
C GLN A 168 -30.20 -3.59 -27.72
N TYR A 169 -30.59 -2.92 -26.64
CA TYR A 169 -30.48 -1.48 -26.48
C TYR A 169 -30.58 -1.08 -25.00
N TYR A 170 -30.07 0.10 -24.68
CA TYR A 170 -30.25 0.73 -23.38
C TYR A 170 -31.50 1.61 -23.39
N LEU A 171 -32.10 1.80 -22.21
CA LEU A 171 -33.26 2.65 -22.01
C LEU A 171 -32.83 4.07 -21.63
N CYS A 172 -33.68 5.05 -21.89
CA CYS A 172 -33.42 6.43 -21.48
C CYS A 172 -33.26 6.53 -19.95
N ALA A 173 -32.36 7.42 -19.51
CA ALA A 173 -32.06 7.60 -18.09
C ALA A 173 -33.25 8.14 -17.29
N THR A 174 -34.11 8.96 -17.91
CA THR A 174 -35.26 9.60 -17.25
C THR A 174 -36.58 8.88 -17.49
N ASP A 175 -36.70 8.09 -18.55
CA ASP A 175 -37.93 7.39 -18.92
C ASP A 175 -37.59 6.03 -19.56
N SER A 176 -38.16 4.93 -19.07
CA SER A 176 -37.89 3.60 -19.64
C SER A 176 -38.72 3.26 -20.87
N THR A 177 -39.78 4.04 -21.15
CA THR A 177 -40.63 3.87 -22.35
C THR A 177 -39.93 4.31 -23.62
N ASP A 178 -38.77 4.95 -23.50
CA ASP A 178 -37.88 5.31 -24.58
C ASP A 178 -36.54 4.57 -24.49
N LYS A 179 -35.90 4.38 -25.64
CA LYS A 179 -34.51 3.94 -25.78
C LYS A 179 -33.55 5.04 -25.32
N GLU A 180 -32.26 4.75 -25.31
CA GLU A 180 -31.21 5.62 -24.77
C GLU A 180 -31.26 7.08 -25.24
N ASP A 181 -31.78 7.34 -26.44
CA ASP A 181 -31.93 8.69 -27.00
C ASP A 181 -33.06 9.53 -26.37
N CYS A 182 -33.82 8.97 -25.43
CA CYS A 182 -34.97 9.61 -24.78
C CYS A 182 -36.01 10.15 -25.78
N SER A 183 -36.20 9.46 -26.91
CA SER A 183 -37.19 9.87 -27.92
C SER A 183 -37.73 8.72 -28.78
N THR A 184 -36.95 7.66 -28.98
CA THR A 184 -37.38 6.47 -29.70
C THR A 184 -38.05 5.52 -28.72
N GLY A 185 -39.32 5.17 -28.95
CA GLY A 185 -40.04 4.23 -28.08
C GLY A 185 -39.32 2.87 -27.94
N SER A 186 -39.26 2.37 -26.71
CA SER A 186 -38.78 1.04 -26.36
C SER A 186 -39.94 0.04 -26.33
N ASN A 187 -39.63 -1.24 -26.56
CA ASN A 187 -40.56 -2.32 -26.27
C ASN A 187 -40.14 -3.03 -24.96
N LEU A 188 -41.06 -3.09 -24.01
CA LEU A 188 -40.86 -3.66 -22.67
C LEU A 188 -41.72 -4.90 -22.43
N ASP A 189 -42.47 -5.38 -23.43
CA ASP A 189 -43.42 -6.50 -23.31
C ASP A 189 -42.77 -7.90 -23.38
N GLY A 190 -41.45 -7.95 -23.47
CA GLY A 190 -40.68 -9.20 -23.62
C GLY A 190 -40.38 -9.59 -25.08
N THR A 191 -41.01 -8.96 -26.08
CA THR A 191 -40.76 -9.27 -27.51
C THR A 191 -39.32 -8.97 -27.91
N ASP A 192 -38.77 -7.84 -27.45
CA ASP A 192 -37.40 -7.41 -27.75
C ASP A 192 -36.37 -8.05 -26.79
N GLY A 193 -36.84 -8.71 -25.73
CA GLY A 193 -36.02 -9.34 -24.70
C GLY A 193 -36.45 -8.97 -23.28
N GLN A 194 -35.64 -9.39 -22.31
CA GLN A 194 -35.88 -9.19 -20.89
C GLN A 194 -35.46 -7.78 -20.47
N VAL A 195 -36.23 -7.13 -19.60
CA VAL A 195 -35.89 -5.81 -19.06
C VAL A 195 -34.97 -5.96 -17.85
N MET A 196 -33.73 -5.48 -17.98
CA MET A 196 -32.66 -5.70 -17.02
C MET A 196 -31.96 -4.40 -16.62
N VAL A 197 -31.38 -4.39 -15.43
CA VAL A 197 -30.40 -3.39 -14.97
C VAL A 197 -29.01 -3.99 -15.10
N GLU A 198 -28.19 -3.39 -15.95
CA GLU A 198 -26.76 -3.63 -16.05
C GLU A 198 -26.05 -2.93 -14.90
N ILE A 199 -25.37 -3.72 -14.07
CA ILE A 199 -24.54 -3.24 -12.96
C ILE A 199 -23.08 -3.49 -13.34
N PRO A 200 -22.21 -2.47 -13.32
CA PRO A 200 -20.79 -2.65 -13.59
C PRO A 200 -20.08 -3.35 -12.44
N LYS A 201 -19.02 -4.10 -12.75
CA LYS A 201 -18.17 -4.77 -11.77
C LYS A 201 -17.56 -3.77 -10.79
N PHE A 202 -17.66 -4.10 -9.50
CA PHE A 202 -17.08 -3.32 -8.42
C PHE A 202 -16.39 -4.22 -7.40
N ALA A 203 -15.41 -3.66 -6.72
CA ALA A 203 -14.74 -4.26 -5.59
C ALA A 203 -15.47 -3.92 -4.29
N TYR A 204 -15.39 -4.80 -3.31
CA TYR A 204 -15.97 -4.61 -1.98
C TYR A 204 -14.95 -4.95 -0.90
N LYS A 205 -15.19 -4.40 0.28
CA LYS A 205 -14.51 -4.75 1.52
C LYS A 205 -15.53 -4.76 2.64
N TYR A 206 -15.47 -5.83 3.42
CA TYR A 206 -16.23 -5.97 4.65
C TYR A 206 -15.27 -6.14 5.82
N SER A 207 -15.58 -5.50 6.94
CA SER A 207 -14.90 -5.75 8.21
C SER A 207 -15.86 -5.68 9.38
N TYR A 208 -15.55 -6.44 10.42
CA TYR A 208 -16.28 -6.42 11.69
C TYR A 208 -15.28 -6.22 12.84
N VAL A 209 -15.55 -5.25 13.69
CA VAL A 209 -14.71 -4.93 14.86
C VAL A 209 -15.43 -5.39 16.12
N ALA A 210 -15.10 -6.61 16.58
CA ALA A 210 -15.76 -7.25 17.74
C ALA A 210 -15.63 -6.47 19.06
N ALA A 211 -14.65 -5.56 19.19
CA ALA A 211 -14.49 -4.74 20.38
C ALA A 211 -15.56 -3.63 20.49
N THR A 212 -16.15 -3.25 19.36
CA THR A 212 -17.16 -2.18 19.27
C THR A 212 -18.43 -2.65 18.59
N ASN A 213 -18.52 -3.93 18.18
CA ASN A 213 -19.67 -4.50 17.49
C ASN A 213 -20.07 -3.73 16.20
N VAL A 214 -19.08 -3.08 15.57
CA VAL A 214 -19.28 -2.28 14.35
C VAL A 214 -18.95 -3.11 13.12
N HIS A 215 -19.90 -3.13 12.18
CA HIS A 215 -19.72 -3.61 10.82
C HIS A 215 -19.40 -2.46 9.89
N SER A 216 -18.50 -2.69 8.94
CA SER A 216 -18.16 -1.75 7.88
C SER A 216 -18.32 -2.44 6.53
N TRP A 217 -19.05 -1.78 5.63
CA TRP A 217 -19.17 -2.21 4.23
C TRP A 217 -18.77 -1.07 3.31
N SER A 218 -17.78 -1.32 2.45
CA SER A 218 -17.27 -0.34 1.49
C SER A 218 -17.16 -0.95 0.10
N ILE A 219 -17.41 -0.14 -0.93
CA ILE A 219 -17.33 -0.52 -2.34
C ILE A 219 -16.48 0.47 -3.14
N SER A 220 -15.92 0.03 -4.25
CA SER A 220 -15.14 0.85 -5.16
C SER A 220 -15.16 0.31 -6.60
N SER A 221 -15.04 1.19 -7.59
CA SER A 221 -14.86 0.81 -8.99
C SER A 221 -13.44 0.30 -9.30
N VAL A 222 -12.48 0.53 -8.38
CA VAL A 222 -11.09 0.13 -8.52
C VAL A 222 -10.73 -0.86 -7.41
N LEU A 223 -9.86 -1.83 -7.72
CA LEU A 223 -9.38 -2.79 -6.74
C LEU A 223 -8.27 -2.17 -5.87
N PHE A 224 -8.60 -1.79 -4.64
CA PHE A 224 -7.65 -1.28 -3.65
C PHE A 224 -7.07 -2.40 -2.76
N PRO A 225 -5.95 -2.15 -2.06
CA PRO A 225 -5.43 -3.07 -1.04
C PRO A 225 -6.49 -3.46 0.00
N GLY A 226 -6.64 -4.76 0.22
CA GLY A 226 -7.64 -5.33 1.14
C GLY A 226 -9.08 -5.32 0.64
N TYR A 227 -9.32 -4.96 -0.63
CA TYR A 227 -10.59 -5.17 -1.31
C TYR A 227 -10.51 -6.42 -2.20
N GLU A 228 -11.67 -6.99 -2.49
CA GLU A 228 -11.84 -8.08 -3.45
C GLU A 228 -12.92 -7.72 -4.46
N TRP A 229 -12.86 -8.29 -5.67
CA TRP A 229 -13.97 -8.16 -6.62
C TRP A 229 -15.22 -8.82 -6.06
N HIS A 230 -16.38 -8.17 -6.18
CA HIS A 230 -17.61 -8.71 -5.59
C HIS A 230 -17.98 -10.06 -6.24
N PRO A 231 -18.25 -11.13 -5.45
CA PRO A 231 -18.40 -12.50 -5.98
C PRO A 231 -19.52 -12.66 -7.00
N ALA A 232 -20.53 -11.79 -6.97
CA ALA A 232 -21.61 -11.77 -7.96
C ALA A 232 -21.12 -11.63 -9.41
N PHE A 233 -19.91 -11.10 -9.62
CA PHE A 233 -19.28 -10.94 -10.94
C PHE A 233 -18.42 -12.14 -11.36
N TYR A 234 -18.35 -13.20 -10.55
CA TYR A 234 -17.72 -14.46 -10.95
C TYR A 234 -18.80 -15.44 -11.43
N LYS A 235 -18.78 -15.76 -12.73
CA LYS A 235 -19.78 -16.62 -13.38
C LYS A 235 -19.09 -17.60 -14.32
N ASP A 236 -19.50 -18.87 -14.29
CA ASP A 236 -19.04 -19.91 -15.21
C ASP A 236 -17.50 -20.03 -15.29
N GLY A 237 -16.82 -19.83 -14.15
CA GLY A 237 -15.36 -19.94 -14.03
C GLY A 237 -14.57 -18.68 -14.45
N ALA A 238 -15.25 -17.60 -14.82
CA ALA A 238 -14.62 -16.34 -15.26
C ALA A 238 -15.21 -15.11 -14.55
N TRP A 239 -14.40 -14.06 -14.46
CA TRP A 239 -14.87 -12.74 -14.05
C TRP A 239 -15.55 -12.04 -15.22
N VAL A 240 -16.74 -11.50 -14.99
CA VAL A 240 -17.49 -10.70 -15.96
C VAL A 240 -17.50 -9.22 -15.57
N ASP A 241 -17.52 -8.33 -16.55
CA ASP A 241 -17.48 -6.88 -16.30
C ASP A 241 -18.85 -6.30 -15.90
N HIS A 242 -19.93 -7.03 -16.18
CA HIS A 242 -21.29 -6.59 -15.87
C HIS A 242 -22.15 -7.73 -15.33
N ARG A 243 -23.14 -7.38 -14.51
CA ARG A 243 -24.23 -8.26 -14.10
C ARG A 243 -25.56 -7.65 -14.47
N TYR A 244 -26.45 -8.49 -14.98
CA TYR A 244 -27.80 -8.10 -15.38
C TYR A 244 -28.77 -8.63 -14.34
N ILE A 245 -29.51 -7.74 -13.69
CA ILE A 245 -30.54 -8.06 -12.70
C ILE A 245 -31.89 -7.63 -13.26
N GLY A 246 -32.95 -8.43 -13.06
CA GLY A 246 -34.28 -8.09 -13.54
C GLY A 246 -34.74 -6.74 -13.00
N ALA A 247 -35.28 -5.89 -13.89
CA ALA A 247 -35.77 -4.55 -13.52
C ALA A 247 -37.17 -4.59 -12.88
N TYR A 248 -37.94 -5.65 -13.15
CA TYR A 248 -39.26 -5.89 -12.57
C TYR A 248 -39.20 -7.10 -11.64
N GLU A 249 -40.05 -7.08 -10.61
CA GLU A 249 -40.38 -8.29 -9.84
C GLU A 249 -40.89 -9.36 -10.82
N GLY A 250 -40.45 -10.61 -10.65
CA GLY A 250 -40.91 -11.70 -11.50
C GLY A 250 -42.43 -11.93 -11.36
N ILE A 251 -43.04 -12.50 -12.40
CA ILE A 251 -44.45 -12.95 -12.41
C ILE A 251 -44.80 -13.72 -11.13
N GLY A 252 -45.79 -13.22 -10.39
CA GLY A 252 -46.37 -13.90 -9.24
C GLY A 252 -47.47 -14.87 -9.69
N TYR A 253 -47.53 -16.07 -9.08
CA TYR A 253 -48.68 -16.96 -9.28
C TYR A 253 -49.70 -16.71 -8.17
N ASP A 254 -50.84 -16.11 -8.52
CA ASP A 254 -51.95 -15.94 -7.59
C ASP A 254 -52.76 -17.23 -7.55
N ASN A 255 -52.60 -17.97 -6.44
CA ASN A 255 -53.29 -19.23 -6.23
C ASN A 255 -54.81 -19.07 -6.06
N SER A 256 -55.30 -17.87 -5.74
CA SER A 256 -56.74 -17.59 -5.62
C SER A 256 -57.42 -17.40 -6.97
N THR A 257 -56.67 -16.96 -7.98
CA THR A 257 -57.14 -16.80 -9.36
C THR A 257 -56.61 -17.86 -10.31
N THR A 258 -55.71 -18.75 -9.85
CA THR A 258 -55.02 -19.77 -10.66
C THR A 258 -54.38 -19.16 -11.91
N ALA A 259 -53.84 -17.95 -11.77
CA ALA A 259 -53.28 -17.17 -12.85
C ALA A 259 -51.93 -16.60 -12.45
N TYR A 260 -51.06 -16.45 -13.44
CA TYR A 260 -49.89 -15.60 -13.30
C TYR A 260 -50.33 -14.14 -13.44
N PHE A 261 -49.85 -13.29 -12.56
CA PHE A 261 -50.00 -11.85 -12.65
C PHE A 261 -48.62 -11.20 -12.73
N ASP A 262 -48.53 -10.16 -13.54
CA ASP A 262 -47.34 -9.33 -13.60
C ASP A 262 -47.30 -8.46 -12.33
N GLY A 263 -46.11 -8.33 -11.74
CA GLY A 263 -45.85 -7.48 -10.57
C GLY A 263 -45.87 -6.00 -10.91
#